data_AF-A0A2D6ETS9-F1
#
_entry.id   AF-A0A2D6ETS9-F1
#
_cell.length_a   1.000
_cell.length_b   1.000
_cell.length_c   1.000
_cell.angle_alpha   90.00
_cell.angle_beta   90.00
_cell.angle_gamma   90.00
#
_symmetry.space_group_name_H-M   'P 1'
#
loop_
_entity.id
_entity.type
_entity.pdbx_description
1 polymer ?
#
loop_
_entity_poly.entity_id
_entity_poly.type
_entity_poly.pdbx_seq_one_letter_code
_entity_poly.pdbx_strand_id
1 'polypeptide(L)'
;MSNLPMTFPHILIDNAKKFPPSKAAIREKDYGIWKSYSWQDYLDQVRDFALGLAALGFKKDDKMAIIGDNRPRLYWGMAACQWLGGVPVSLYQDAIHTPQKEDGYPDRDKSSLLLYIDLKAGSGSQ
;
A
#
# COMPACT_ATOMS: atom_id res chain seq x y z
N MET A 1 20.77 -22.20 -5.46
CA MET A 1 20.22 -21.06 -4.68
C MET A 1 18.93 -21.53 -4.04
N SER A 2 18.73 -21.16 -2.77
CA SER A 2 17.78 -21.70 -1.79
C SER A 2 16.34 -21.86 -2.28
N ASN A 3 15.71 -22.98 -1.90
CA ASN A 3 14.31 -23.37 -2.17
C ASN A 3 13.30 -22.55 -1.34
N LEU A 4 13.58 -21.26 -1.13
CA LEU A 4 12.70 -20.35 -0.39
C LEU A 4 11.57 -19.89 -1.32
N PRO A 5 10.32 -19.84 -0.83
CA PRO A 5 9.20 -19.36 -1.63
C PRO A 5 9.47 -17.92 -2.07
N MET A 6 9.36 -17.69 -3.38
CA MET A 6 9.50 -16.37 -3.97
C MET A 6 8.33 -15.49 -3.49
N THR A 7 8.63 -14.41 -2.79
CA THR A 7 7.63 -13.47 -2.24
C THR A 7 7.68 -12.13 -2.96
N PHE A 8 6.63 -11.32 -2.81
CA PHE A 8 6.57 -9.98 -3.38
C PHE A 8 7.78 -9.09 -3.02
N PRO A 9 8.26 -9.06 -1.76
CA PRO A 9 9.50 -8.37 -1.41
C PRO A 9 10.72 -8.80 -2.25
N HIS A 10 10.88 -10.10 -2.52
CA HIS A 10 11.99 -10.59 -3.34
C HIS A 10 11.89 -10.05 -4.78
N ILE A 11 10.70 -10.13 -5.38
CA ILE A 11 10.46 -9.58 -6.74
C ILE A 11 10.79 -8.09 -6.78
N LEU A 12 10.38 -7.33 -5.77
CA LEU A 12 10.59 -5.88 -5.74
C LEU A 12 12.09 -5.54 -5.64
N ILE A 13 12.83 -6.23 -4.77
CA ILE A 13 14.29 -6.06 -4.64
C ILE A 13 14.98 -6.44 -5.94
N ASP A 14 14.60 -7.56 -6.55
CA ASP A 14 15.21 -8.05 -7.77
C ASP A 14 14.95 -7.09 -8.95
N ASN A 15 13.73 -6.55 -9.06
CA ASN A 15 13.40 -5.58 -10.08
C ASN A 15 14.14 -4.25 -9.89
N ALA A 16 14.27 -3.76 -8.65
CA ALA A 16 15.02 -2.55 -8.36
C ALA A 16 16.51 -2.68 -8.72
N LYS A 17 17.09 -3.87 -8.54
CA LYS A 17 18.47 -4.18 -8.97
C LYS A 17 18.60 -4.36 -10.49
N LYS A 18 17.60 -4.97 -11.12
CA LYS A 18 17.64 -5.38 -12.53
C LYS A 18 17.40 -4.22 -13.50
N PHE A 19 16.48 -3.32 -13.16
CA PHE A 19 16.02 -2.29 -14.09
C PHE A 19 16.70 -0.94 -13.84
N PRO A 20 17.04 -0.19 -14.91
CA PRO A 20 17.64 1.13 -14.75
C PRO A 20 16.61 2.14 -14.19
N PRO A 21 17.06 3.25 -13.58
CA PRO A 21 16.17 4.29 -13.05
C PRO A 21 15.19 4.88 -14.07
N SER A 22 15.54 4.85 -15.36
CA SER A 22 14.67 5.32 -16.45
C SER A 22 13.48 4.40 -16.75
N LYS A 23 13.50 3.15 -16.25
CA LYS A 23 12.40 2.19 -16.44
C LYS A 23 11.35 2.39 -15.35
N ALA A 24 10.19 2.92 -15.75
CA ALA A 24 9.05 3.06 -14.86
C ALA A 24 8.51 1.70 -14.39
N ALA A 25 8.27 1.59 -13.08
CA ALA A 25 7.54 0.51 -12.44
C ALA A 25 6.04 0.80 -12.42
N ILE A 26 5.67 2.04 -12.05
CA ILE A 26 4.28 2.50 -11.99
C ILE A 26 4.17 3.93 -12.50
N ARG A 27 3.01 4.26 -13.07
CA ARG A 27 2.68 5.60 -13.54
C ARG A 27 1.34 6.02 -12.98
N GLU A 28 1.23 7.30 -12.65
CA GLU A 28 0.03 7.91 -12.11
C GLU A 28 -0.23 9.22 -12.84
N LYS A 29 -1.48 9.47 -13.20
CA LYS A 29 -1.89 10.78 -13.70
C LYS A 29 -2.42 11.61 -12.53
N ASP A 30 -1.67 12.63 -12.14
CA ASP A 30 -1.97 13.48 -10.99
C ASP A 30 -2.21 14.92 -11.47
N TYR A 31 -3.40 15.46 -11.22
CA TYR A 31 -3.88 16.74 -11.77
C TYR A 31 -3.60 16.95 -13.28
N GLY A 32 -3.74 15.88 -14.05
CA GLY A 32 -3.50 15.91 -15.50
C GLY A 32 -2.04 15.65 -15.92
N ILE A 33 -1.09 15.67 -14.99
CA ILE A 33 0.34 15.47 -15.22
C ILE A 33 0.70 13.99 -14.98
N TRP A 34 1.41 13.38 -15.91
CA TRP A 34 1.91 12.01 -15.74
C TRP A 34 3.15 12.00 -14.85
N LYS A 35 3.03 11.39 -13.68
CA LYS A 35 4.15 11.04 -12.79
C LYS A 35 4.57 9.59 -13.07
N SER A 36 5.87 9.35 -13.16
CA SER A 36 6.44 8.02 -13.33
C SER A 36 7.38 7.74 -12.16
N TYR A 37 7.29 6.53 -11.61
CA TYR A 37 8.15 6.07 -10.53
C TYR A 37 8.94 4.86 -11.03
N SER A 38 10.25 4.86 -10.83
CA SER A 38 11.14 3.74 -11.12
C SER A 38 10.91 2.58 -10.15
N TRP A 39 11.54 1.44 -10.43
CA TRP A 39 11.55 0.31 -9.49
C TRP A 39 12.27 0.63 -8.18
N GLN A 40 13.31 1.48 -8.25
CA GLN A 40 14.02 1.96 -7.07
C GLN A 40 13.11 2.86 -6.22
N ASP A 41 12.39 3.80 -6.84
CA ASP A 41 11.41 4.65 -6.12
C ASP A 41 10.33 3.81 -5.44
N TYR A 42 9.80 2.79 -6.12
CA TYR A 42 8.82 1.86 -5.53
C TYR A 42 9.41 1.18 -4.29
N LEU A 43 10.61 0.60 -4.42
CA LEU A 43 11.27 -0.09 -3.31
C LEU A 43 11.49 0.83 -2.10
N ASP A 44 11.97 2.05 -2.33
CA ASP A 44 12.22 3.03 -1.26
C ASP A 44 10.92 3.43 -0.54
N GLN A 45 9.84 3.67 -1.30
CA GLN A 45 8.53 3.98 -0.72
C GLN A 45 7.98 2.80 0.11
N VAL A 46 8.10 1.57 -0.39
CA VAL A 46 7.67 0.37 0.34
C VAL A 46 8.46 0.19 1.62
N ARG A 47 9.78 0.40 1.57
CA ARG A 47 10.64 0.31 2.76
C ARG A 47 10.21 1.32 3.81
N ASP A 48 10.02 2.57 3.41
CA ASP A 48 9.69 3.64 4.36
C ASP A 48 8.28 3.43 4.96
N PHE A 49 7.30 2.97 4.17
CA PHE A 49 5.99 2.55 4.68
C PHE A 49 6.10 1.38 5.66
N ALA A 50 6.89 0.34 5.33
CA ALA A 50 7.05 -0.82 6.19
C ALA A 50 7.72 -0.44 7.52
N LEU A 51 8.72 0.46 7.50
CA LEU A 51 9.33 0.97 8.72
C LEU A 51 8.32 1.74 9.58
N GLY A 52 7.46 2.57 8.96
CA GLY A 52 6.38 3.26 9.67
C GLY A 52 5.38 2.29 10.31
N LEU A 53 4.94 1.27 9.57
CA LEU A 53 4.05 0.22 10.10
C LEU A 53 4.68 -0.53 11.28
N ALA A 54 5.95 -0.92 11.15
CA ALA A 54 6.68 -1.60 12.22
C ALA A 54 6.81 -0.71 13.47
N ALA A 55 7.06 0.59 13.29
CA ALA A 55 7.12 1.55 14.39
C ALA A 55 5.77 1.74 15.11
N LEU A 56 4.65 1.54 14.39
CA LEU A 56 3.29 1.53 14.95
C LEU A 56 2.92 0.18 15.60
N GLY A 57 3.84 -0.79 15.61
CA GLY A 57 3.63 -2.11 16.23
C GLY A 57 2.97 -3.15 15.34
N PHE A 58 2.88 -2.92 14.03
CA PHE A 58 2.41 -3.90 13.05
C PHE A 58 3.33 -5.13 13.01
N LYS A 59 2.73 -6.31 13.02
CA LYS A 59 3.44 -7.59 13.10
C LYS A 59 3.01 -8.55 11.99
N LYS A 60 3.76 -9.64 11.89
CA LYS A 60 3.40 -10.79 11.07
C LYS A 60 1.97 -11.23 11.40
N ASP A 61 1.22 -11.59 10.36
CA ASP A 61 -0.16 -12.08 10.42
C ASP A 61 -1.22 -11.02 10.83
N ASP A 62 -0.82 -9.77 11.13
CA ASP A 62 -1.76 -8.65 11.26
C ASP A 62 -2.47 -8.36 9.94
N LYS A 63 -3.70 -7.85 10.05
CA LYS A 63 -4.51 -7.48 8.89
C LYS A 63 -4.52 -5.97 8.72
N MET A 64 -4.29 -5.52 7.49
CA MET A 64 -4.30 -4.11 7.16
C MET A 64 -5.38 -3.83 6.12
N ALA A 65 -6.45 -3.16 6.53
CA ALA A 65 -7.46 -2.68 5.59
C ALA A 65 -6.95 -1.38 4.95
N ILE A 66 -6.96 -1.37 3.61
CA ILE A 66 -6.48 -0.24 2.81
C ILE A 66 -7.64 0.19 1.92
N ILE A 67 -8.05 1.44 2.06
CA ILE A 67 -9.16 2.02 1.32
C ILE A 67 -8.65 3.23 0.56
N GLY A 68 -8.76 3.23 -0.76
CA GLY A 68 -8.25 4.34 -1.55
C GLY A 68 -8.42 4.14 -3.05
N ASP A 69 -8.14 5.20 -3.78
CA ASP A 69 -8.06 5.18 -5.23
C ASP A 69 -6.93 4.27 -5.73
N ASN A 70 -7.02 3.87 -7.00
CA ASN A 70 -5.95 3.18 -7.72
C ASN A 70 -4.75 4.13 -7.99
N ARG A 71 -4.02 4.46 -6.92
CA ARG A 71 -2.82 5.31 -6.92
C ARG A 71 -1.61 4.51 -6.40
N PRO A 72 -0.37 4.94 -6.71
CA PRO A 72 0.85 4.25 -6.27
C PRO A 72 0.91 3.99 -4.77
N ARG A 73 0.47 4.95 -3.95
CA ARG A 73 0.45 4.81 -2.49
C ARG A 73 -0.36 3.62 -1.98
N LEU A 74 -1.46 3.27 -2.64
CA LEU A 74 -2.26 2.09 -2.28
C LEU A 74 -1.43 0.82 -2.44
N TYR A 75 -0.76 0.68 -3.58
CA TYR A 75 0.07 -0.50 -3.86
C TYR A 75 1.34 -0.56 -3.00
N TRP A 76 1.97 0.59 -2.72
CA TRP A 76 3.10 0.65 -1.80
C TRP A 76 2.70 0.18 -0.40
N GLY A 77 1.53 0.61 0.09
CA GLY A 77 0.97 0.12 1.34
C GLY A 77 0.74 -1.39 1.33
N MET A 78 0.12 -1.93 0.27
CA MET A 78 -0.08 -3.39 0.15
C MET A 78 1.24 -4.17 0.18
N ALA A 79 2.25 -3.70 -0.55
CA ALA A 79 3.57 -4.33 -0.59
C ALA A 79 4.29 -4.21 0.76
N ALA A 80 4.19 -3.06 1.44
CA ALA A 80 4.75 -2.85 2.78
C ALA A 80 4.11 -3.77 3.83
N CYS A 81 2.80 -3.98 3.76
CA CYS A 81 2.09 -4.95 4.60
C CYS A 81 2.66 -6.36 4.44
N GLN A 82 2.80 -6.82 3.19
CA GLN A 82 3.39 -8.12 2.89
C GLN A 82 4.87 -8.19 3.25
N TRP A 83 5.60 -7.08 3.24
CA TRP A 83 7.00 -6.99 3.67
C TRP A 83 7.17 -7.38 5.15
N LEU A 84 6.20 -7.01 5.98
CA LEU A 84 6.16 -7.37 7.40
C LEU A 84 5.46 -8.72 7.66
N GLY A 85 5.01 -9.40 6.60
CA GLY A 85 4.30 -10.67 6.70
C GLY A 85 2.84 -10.54 7.15
N GLY A 86 2.24 -9.36 7.03
CA GLY A 86 0.82 -9.14 7.24
C GLY A 86 -0.04 -9.43 6.02
N VAL A 87 -1.36 -9.29 6.18
CA VAL A 87 -2.36 -9.54 5.14
C VAL A 87 -3.04 -8.23 4.74
N PRO A 88 -2.76 -7.71 3.52
CA PRO A 88 -3.47 -6.52 3.03
C PRO A 88 -4.88 -6.89 2.58
N VAL A 89 -5.86 -6.08 2.98
CA VAL A 89 -7.26 -6.19 2.60
C VAL A 89 -7.63 -4.91 1.87
N SER A 90 -7.61 -4.93 0.53
CA SER A 90 -7.99 -3.79 -0.29
C SER A 90 -9.51 -3.66 -0.38
N LEU A 91 -10.04 -2.48 -0.04
CA LEU A 91 -11.46 -2.16 -0.18
C LEU A 91 -11.62 -0.97 -1.14
N TYR A 92 -12.67 -0.99 -1.94
CA TYR A 92 -13.02 0.16 -2.78
C TYR A 92 -13.55 1.30 -1.91
N GLN A 93 -13.30 2.55 -2.32
CA GLN A 93 -13.72 3.74 -1.57
C GLN A 93 -15.25 3.86 -1.44
N ASP A 94 -16.00 3.32 -2.39
CA ASP A 94 -17.46 3.27 -2.39
C ASP A 94 -18.04 2.18 -1.47
N ALA A 95 -17.20 1.29 -0.92
CA ALA A 95 -17.60 0.33 0.09
C ALA A 95 -17.94 1.00 1.43
N ILE A 96 -17.45 2.23 1.66
CA ILE A 96 -17.89 3.05 2.78
C ILE A 96 -19.17 3.79 2.36
N HIS A 97 -20.31 3.40 2.91
CA HIS A 97 -21.55 4.14 2.74
C HIS A 97 -21.41 5.53 3.38
N THR A 98 -21.08 6.53 2.57
CA THR A 98 -21.29 7.92 2.94
C THR A 98 -22.77 8.21 2.67
N PRO A 99 -23.57 8.67 3.66
CA PRO A 99 -24.94 9.09 3.40
C PRO A 99 -24.96 10.05 2.21
N GLN A 100 -25.79 9.74 1.20
CA GLN A 100 -26.02 10.63 0.06
C GLN A 100 -26.45 11.98 0.63
N LYS A 101 -25.63 13.02 0.49
CA LYS A 101 -26.11 14.38 0.76
C LYS A 101 -27.08 14.74 -0.36
N GLU A 102 -28.24 15.25 0.03
CA GLU A 102 -29.34 15.67 -0.86
C GLU A 102 -29.07 16.95 -1.66
N ASP A 103 -27.84 17.47 -1.68
CA ASP A 103 -27.48 18.70 -2.38
C ASP A 103 -26.63 18.40 -3.61
N GLY A 104 -27.12 18.78 -4.79
CA GLY A 104 -26.54 18.54 -6.12
C GLY A 104 -25.18 19.20 -6.42
N TYR A 105 -24.25 19.23 -5.46
CA TYR A 105 -22.86 19.59 -5.68
C TYR A 105 -22.03 18.36 -6.08
N PRO A 106 -21.29 18.41 -7.21
CA PRO A 106 -20.36 17.33 -7.54
C PRO A 106 -19.27 17.26 -6.48
N ASP A 107 -19.10 16.07 -5.91
CA ASP A 107 -18.07 15.74 -4.93
C ASP A 107 -16.68 16.01 -5.52
N ARG A 108 -16.07 17.12 -5.12
CA ARG A 108 -14.74 17.53 -5.58
C ARG A 108 -13.71 16.96 -4.62
N ASP A 109 -12.99 15.96 -5.13
CA ASP A 109 -11.73 15.42 -4.59
C ASP A 109 -11.87 14.43 -3.41
N LYS A 110 -12.24 13.17 -3.72
CA LYS A 110 -12.20 12.02 -2.79
C LYS A 110 -10.82 11.34 -2.72
N SER A 111 -9.73 12.08 -2.86
CA SER A 111 -8.36 11.52 -2.86
C SER A 111 -7.84 11.15 -1.47
N SER A 112 -8.66 10.48 -0.65
CA SER A 112 -8.26 9.96 0.66
C SER A 112 -7.83 8.49 0.57
N LEU A 113 -6.59 8.21 0.96
CA LEU A 113 -6.16 6.88 1.38
C LEU A 113 -6.49 6.76 2.88
N LEU A 114 -7.48 5.95 3.23
CA LEU A 114 -7.76 5.60 4.62
C LEU A 114 -7.09 4.26 4.93
N LEU A 115 -6.19 4.28 5.89
CA LEU A 115 -5.49 3.10 6.39
C LEU A 115 -6.11 2.72 7.73
N TYR A 116 -6.72 1.53 7.80
CA TYR A 116 -7.19 0.95 9.05
C TYR A 116 -6.32 -0.27 9.38
N ILE A 117 -5.67 -0.21 10.53
CA ILE A 117 -4.81 -1.28 11.03
C ILE A 117 -5.55 -1.94 12.20
N ASP A 118 -5.98 -3.18 12.01
CA ASP A 118 -6.49 -3.99 13.11
C ASP A 118 -5.31 -4.67 13.80
N LEU A 119 -4.71 -3.98 14.78
CA LEU A 119 -3.73 -4.58 15.67
C LEU A 119 -4.50 -5.51 16.60
N LYS A 120 -4.36 -6.82 16.45
CA LYS A 120 -4.85 -7.72 17.49
C LYS A 120 -4.08 -7.41 18.77
N ALA A 121 -4.70 -6.67 19.69
CA ALA A 121 -4.28 -6.63 21.07
C ALA A 121 -4.15 -8.09 21.52
N GLY A 122 -2.97 -8.45 22.01
CA GLY A 122 -2.62 -9.83 22.33
C GLY A 122 -3.77 -10.51 23.06
N SER A 123 -4.14 -11.70 22.60
CA SER A 123 -4.91 -12.62 23.42
C SER A 123 -4.15 -12.79 24.73
N GLY A 124 -4.66 -12.14 25.78
CA GLY A 124 -4.20 -12.31 27.13
C GLY A 124 -4.22 -13.80 27.44
N SER A 125 -3.04 -14.38 27.54
CA SER A 125 -2.81 -15.65 28.20
C SER A 125 -2.28 -15.30 29.58
N GLN A 126 -3.21 -15.12 30.52
CA GLN A 126 -3.29 -15.76 31.83
C GLN A 126 -4.58 -15.29 32.52
#